data_AF-A0A358J263-F1
#
_entry.id   AF-A0A358J263-F1
#
_cell.length_a   1.000
_cell.length_b   1.000
_cell.length_c   1.000
_cell.angle_alpha   90.00
_cell.angle_beta   90.00
_cell.angle_gamma   90.00
#
_symmetry.space_group_name_H-M   'P 1'
#
loop_
_entity.id
_entity.type
_entity.pdbx_description
1 polymer ?
#
loop_
_entity_poly.entity_id
_entity_poly.type
_entity_poly.pdbx_seq_one_letter_code
_entity_poly.pdbx_strand_id
1 'polypeptide(L)'
;LFRSDWLSPQAGKSADYDRFIAGLDLTTNEAGARLTVERLALAAQAAALLEMDSPSAEAFIALRLRPRGMAYGAYEAQVDQRAVLERAMPA
;
A
#
# COMPACT_ATOMS: atom_id res chain seq x y z
N LEU A 1 -15.14 10.72 10.44
CA LEU A 1 -16.24 10.44 9.49
C LEU A 1 -15.89 10.67 8.01
N PHE A 2 -14.71 11.22 7.63
CA PHE A 2 -14.31 11.42 6.22
C PHE A 2 -13.23 10.44 5.70
N ARG A 3 -12.70 9.54 6.55
CA ARG A 3 -11.41 8.84 6.29
C ARG A 3 -11.53 7.38 5.82
N SER A 4 -12.66 6.72 6.01
CA SER A 4 -12.94 5.37 5.47
C SER A 4 -13.41 5.42 4.01
N ASP A 5 -14.20 6.44 3.67
CA ASP A 5 -15.01 6.47 2.45
C ASP A 5 -14.20 6.51 1.15
N TRP A 6 -12.96 7.01 1.18
CA TRP A 6 -12.10 7.02 -0.01
C TRP A 6 -11.21 5.77 -0.13
N LEU A 7 -10.97 5.04 0.96
CA LEU A 7 -10.18 3.80 0.94
C LEU A 7 -11.05 2.57 0.59
N SER A 8 -12.28 2.54 1.11
CA SER A 8 -13.24 1.46 0.92
C SER A 8 -13.64 1.14 -0.53
N PRO A 9 -13.67 2.08 -1.49
CA PRO A 9 -14.00 1.79 -2.89
C PRO A 9 -13.02 0.81 -3.56
N GLN A 10 -11.82 0.66 -3.02
CA GLN A 10 -10.81 -0.28 -3.54
C GLN A 10 -10.88 -1.66 -2.87
N ALA A 11 -11.82 -1.88 -1.95
CA ALA A 11 -11.97 -3.15 -1.25
C ALA A 11 -12.29 -4.30 -2.22
N GLY A 12 -11.82 -5.51 -1.91
CA GLY A 12 -12.02 -6.70 -2.73
C GLY A 12 -11.08 -6.83 -3.92
N LYS A 13 -10.28 -5.80 -4.24
CA LYS A 13 -9.22 -5.88 -5.26
C LYS A 13 -7.97 -6.61 -4.76
N SER A 14 -7.74 -6.65 -3.44
CA SER A 14 -6.63 -7.38 -2.83
C SER A 14 -6.93 -7.71 -1.38
N ALA A 15 -6.83 -8.99 -1.01
CA ALA A 15 -7.05 -9.44 0.37
C ALA A 15 -6.03 -8.84 1.36
N ASP A 16 -4.81 -8.55 0.92
CA ASP A 16 -3.79 -7.90 1.76
C ASP A 16 -4.11 -6.42 1.99
N TYR A 17 -4.62 -5.73 0.96
CA TYR A 17 -5.14 -4.36 1.11
C TYR A 17 -6.32 -4.33 2.08
N ASP A 18 -7.29 -5.23 1.91
CA ASP A 18 -8.48 -5.33 2.76
C ASP A 18 -8.09 -5.57 4.23
N ARG A 19 -7.17 -6.51 4.48
CA ARG A 19 -6.63 -6.77 5.83
C ARG A 19 -5.92 -5.54 6.40
N PHE A 20 -5.17 -4.82 5.57
CA PHE A 20 -4.40 -3.67 6.01
C PHE A 20 -5.30 -2.51 6.44
N ILE A 21 -6.32 -2.17 5.65
CA ILE A 21 -7.25 -1.08 5.97
C ILE A 21 -8.16 -1.41 7.15
N ALA A 22 -8.55 -2.68 7.31
CA ALA A 22 -9.31 -3.15 8.48
C ALA A 22 -8.53 -3.00 9.79
N GLY A 23 -7.20 -3.02 9.72
CA GLY A 23 -6.30 -2.82 10.87
C GLY A 23 -5.84 -1.38 11.08
N LEU A 24 -6.49 -0.38 10.48
CA LEU A 24 -6.20 1.03 10.75
C LEU A 24 -6.91 1.49 12.02
N ASP A 25 -6.13 1.82 13.05
CA ASP A 25 -6.60 2.52 14.24
C ASP A 25 -6.18 3.99 14.17
N LEU A 26 -7.17 4.88 14.11
CA LEU A 26 -6.95 6.33 14.02
C LEU A 26 -7.10 7.04 15.37
N THR A 27 -7.33 6.27 16.44
CA THR A 27 -7.60 6.77 17.80
C THR A 27 -6.37 6.70 18.71
N THR A 28 -5.17 6.60 18.13
CA THR A 28 -3.89 6.54 18.86
C THR A 28 -3.58 7.78 19.70
N ASN A 29 -2.76 7.60 20.74
CA ASN A 29 -2.09 8.70 21.43
C ASN A 29 -0.86 9.21 20.64
N GLU A 30 -0.22 10.26 21.15
CA GLU A 30 0.94 10.92 20.53
C GLU A 30 2.09 9.94 20.22
N ALA A 31 2.37 8.98 21.11
CA ALA A 31 3.44 8.01 20.92
C ALA A 31 3.23 7.13 19.67
N GLY A 32 1.99 6.81 19.33
CA GLY A 32 1.65 6.02 18.12
C GLY A 32 1.32 6.87 16.89
N ALA A 33 1.35 8.20 16.99
CA ALA A 33 0.93 9.10 15.91
C ALA A 33 1.75 8.88 14.63
N ARG A 34 3.07 8.75 14.73
CA ARG A 34 3.95 8.52 13.57
C ARG A 34 3.60 7.22 12.85
N LEU A 35 3.46 6.13 13.60
CA LEU A 35 3.11 4.83 13.03
C LEU A 35 1.73 4.88 12.37
N THR A 36 0.76 5.53 13.00
CA THR A 36 -0.60 5.66 12.48
C THR A 36 -0.64 6.46 11.18
N VAL A 37 0.11 7.57 11.10
CA VAL A 37 0.23 8.37 9.88
C VAL A 37 0.93 7.59 8.78
N GLU A 38 2.01 6.86 9.10
CA GLU A 38 2.71 6.01 8.13
C GLU A 38 1.76 4.94 7.55
N ARG A 39 1.01 4.25 8.41
CA ARG A 39 0.02 3.26 7.96
C ARG A 39 -1.06 3.88 7.09
N LEU A 40 -1.59 5.04 7.48
CA LEU A 40 -2.58 5.76 6.66
C LEU A 40 -2.01 6.14 5.29
N ALA A 41 -0.78 6.65 5.23
CA ALA A 41 -0.13 7.03 3.98
C ALA A 41 0.07 5.82 3.05
N LEU A 42 0.48 4.67 3.60
CA LEU A 42 0.59 3.43 2.84
C LEU A 42 -0.75 2.94 2.29
N ALA A 43 -1.82 2.99 3.10
CA ALA A 43 -3.17 2.66 2.63
C ALA A 43 -3.62 3.59 1.50
N ALA A 44 -3.42 4.90 1.66
CA ALA A 44 -3.81 5.89 0.66
C ALA A 44 -3.04 5.71 -0.66
N GLN A 45 -1.73 5.42 -0.59
CA GLN A 45 -0.94 5.16 -1.78
C GLN A 45 -1.37 3.86 -2.49
N ALA A 46 -1.67 2.79 -1.73
CA ALA A 46 -2.21 1.57 -2.31
C ALA A 46 -3.57 1.81 -3.00
N ALA A 47 -4.46 2.57 -2.35
CA ALA A 47 -5.76 2.92 -2.91
C ALA A 47 -5.62 3.68 -4.24
N ALA A 48 -4.75 4.70 -4.30
CA ALA A 48 -4.48 5.43 -5.53
C ALA A 48 -3.95 4.54 -6.66
N LEU A 49 -3.03 3.62 -6.36
CA LEU A 49 -2.48 2.70 -7.36
C LEU A 49 -3.53 1.71 -7.87
N LEU A 50 -4.42 1.22 -6.99
CA LEU A 50 -5.54 0.35 -7.34
C LEU A 50 -6.63 1.08 -8.14
N GLU A 51 -6.88 2.35 -7.85
CA GLU A 51 -7.84 3.18 -8.57
C GLU A 51 -7.40 3.41 -10.02
N MET A 52 -6.09 3.57 -10.24
CA MET A 52 -5.50 3.83 -11.56
C MET A 52 -5.17 2.56 -12.37
N ASP A 53 -5.52 1.37 -11.88
CA ASP A 53 -5.10 0.08 -12.43
C ASP A 53 -3.58 0.04 -12.72
N SER A 54 -2.79 0.59 -11.78
CA SER A 54 -1.35 0.74 -11.97
C SER A 54 -0.65 -0.62 -12.00
N PRO A 55 0.30 -0.86 -12.92
CA PRO A 55 1.12 -2.08 -12.91
C PRO A 55 2.00 -2.18 -11.64
N SER A 56 2.12 -1.09 -10.87
CA SER A 56 2.86 -1.08 -9.59
C SER A 56 2.00 -1.45 -8.38
N ALA A 57 0.67 -1.60 -8.53
CA ALA A 57 -0.25 -1.79 -7.39
C ALA A 57 0.05 -3.08 -6.62
N GLU A 58 0.15 -4.21 -7.31
CA GLU A 58 0.43 -5.51 -6.70
C GLU A 58 1.78 -5.51 -5.96
N ALA A 59 2.83 -5.02 -6.63
CA ALA A 59 4.16 -4.88 -6.06
C ALA A 59 4.18 -4.00 -4.82
N PHE A 60 3.48 -2.87 -4.85
CA PHE A 60 3.39 -1.96 -3.72
C PHE A 60 2.70 -2.62 -2.53
N ILE A 61 1.55 -3.26 -2.74
CA ILE A 61 0.82 -3.99 -1.69
C ILE A 61 1.71 -5.09 -1.10
N ALA A 62 2.32 -5.90 -1.96
CA ALA A 62 3.19 -7.00 -1.59
C ALA A 62 4.38 -6.57 -0.72
N LEU A 63 4.99 -5.42 -0.99
CA LEU A 63 6.21 -4.95 -0.34
C LEU A 63 5.95 -4.03 0.85
N ARG A 64 4.79 -3.36 0.91
CA ARG A 64 4.51 -2.31 1.91
C ARG A 64 3.40 -2.65 2.88
N LEU A 65 2.46 -3.51 2.51
CA LEU A 65 1.33 -3.87 3.37
C LEU A 65 1.51 -5.24 4.06
N ARG A 66 2.47 -6.04 3.59
CA ARG A 66 2.89 -7.29 4.24
C ARG A 66 4.14 -7.08 5.11
N PRO A 67 4.44 -8.00 6.06
CA PRO A 67 5.72 -7.99 6.76
C PRO A 67 6.89 -7.96 5.77
N ARG A 68 7.90 -7.12 6.02
CA ARG A 68 8.99 -6.87 5.06
C ARG A 68 10.37 -6.94 5.71
N GLY A 69 11.38 -7.21 4.87
CA GLY A 69 12.78 -7.00 5.21
C GLY A 69 13.16 -5.52 5.31
N MET A 70 14.29 -5.24 5.95
CA MET A 70 14.75 -3.87 6.24
C MET A 70 15.62 -3.25 5.12
N ALA A 71 15.94 -4.01 4.08
CA ALA A 71 16.78 -3.56 2.97
C ALA A 71 15.99 -3.46 1.66
N TYR A 72 16.35 -2.50 0.80
CA TYR A 72 15.87 -2.48 -0.58
C TYR A 72 16.38 -3.70 -1.35
N GLY A 73 15.53 -4.29 -2.19
CA GLY A 73 15.87 -5.50 -2.95
C GLY A 73 15.76 -6.81 -2.16
N ALA A 74 15.56 -6.77 -0.84
CA ALA A 74 15.35 -7.97 -0.02
C ALA A 74 13.87 -8.38 -0.02
N TYR A 75 13.40 -8.97 -1.13
CA TYR A 75 12.02 -9.44 -1.27
C TYR A 75 11.91 -10.77 -2.01
N GLU A 76 10.96 -11.60 -1.58
CA GLU A 76 10.61 -12.88 -2.22
C GLU A 76 9.43 -12.77 -3.20
N ALA A 77 8.71 -11.63 -3.19
CA ALA A 77 7.55 -11.42 -4.05
C ALA A 77 7.96 -11.45 -5.53
N GLN A 78 7.29 -12.26 -6.36
CA GLN A 78 7.44 -12.16 -7.81
C GLN A 78 6.77 -10.88 -8.28
N VAL A 79 7.57 -9.91 -8.75
CA VAL A 79 7.10 -8.61 -9.25
C VAL A 79 7.60 -8.45 -10.68
N ASP A 80 6.75 -7.98 -11.59
CA ASP A 80 7.19 -7.56 -12.92
C ASP A 80 7.97 -6.23 -12.84
N GLN A 81 9.23 -6.34 -12.46
CA GLN A 81 10.15 -5.21 -12.32
C GLN A 81 10.30 -4.45 -13.65
N ARG A 82 10.23 -5.15 -14.79
CA ARG A 82 10.43 -4.55 -16.11
C ARG A 82 9.28 -3.60 -16.44
N ALA A 83 8.04 -4.04 -16.27
CA ALA A 83 6.87 -3.18 -16.50
C ALA A 83 6.87 -1.94 -15.58
N VAL A 84 7.33 -2.07 -14.33
CA VAL A 84 7.48 -0.94 -13.41
C VAL A 84 8.53 0.04 -13.89
N LEU A 85 9.70 -0.46 -14.32
CA LEU A 85 10.80 0.37 -14.80
C LEU A 85 10.48 1.07 -16.12
N GLU A 86 9.92 0.37 -17.10
CA GLU A 86 9.55 0.95 -18.41
C GLU A 86 8.53 2.09 -18.25
N ARG A 87 7.59 1.97 -17.31
CA ARG A 87 6.63 3.05 -16.99
C ARG A 87 7.32 4.25 -16.33
N ALA A 88 8.22 4.00 -15.38
CA ALA A 88 8.83 5.05 -14.57
C ALA A 88 9.98 5.77 -15.29
N MET A 89 10.66 5.06 -16.17
CA MET A 89 11.84 5.50 -16.91
C MET A 89 11.72 5.05 -18.38
N PRO A 90 10.82 5.67 -19.15
CA PRO A 90 10.75 5.44 -20.59
C PRO A 90 12.04 5.91 -21.27
N ALA A 91 12.42 5.23 -22.36
CA ALA A 91 13.62 5.51 -23.14
C ALA A 91 13.60 6.90 -23.79
#